data_AF-A0A6A4BKN9-F1
#
_entry.id   AF-A0A6A4BKN9-F1
#
_cell.length_a   1.000
_cell.length_b   1.000
_cell.length_c   1.000
_cell.angle_alpha   90.00
_cell.angle_beta   90.00
_cell.angle_gamma   90.00
#
_symmetry.space_group_name_H-M   'P 1'
#
loop_
_entity.id
_entity.type
_entity.pdbx_description
1 polymer ?
#
loop_
_entity_poly.entity_id
_entity_poly.type
_entity_poly.pdbx_seq_one_letter_code
_entity_poly.pdbx_strand_id
1 'polypeptide(L)'
;MLRETYQAVGVINPRFHEFDAPDQKLRTARGFLPDDTSYERVISVINVGNHWAAFLVDIPTKRCYLFDPLQLDSNIRIVKEEVLNVVEKVLGLTDQLQYEVLAGCTQRDGHSCGLWCLVVLELLLFGARPSSWNDYWSDTLYDVVGYLRLRFLRKVIDLQSHFTVAE
;
A
#
# COMPACT_ATOMS: atom_id res chain seq x y z
N MET A 1 6.04 -8.66 6.53
CA MET A 1 6.87 -7.50 6.95
C MET A 1 6.01 -6.40 7.54
N LEU A 2 5.33 -5.57 6.74
CA LEU A 2 4.59 -4.43 7.30
C LEU A 2 3.52 -4.87 8.32
N ARG A 3 2.77 -5.94 8.03
CA ARG A 3 1.85 -6.59 8.99
C ARG A 3 2.52 -7.10 10.27
N GLU A 4 3.79 -7.51 10.20
CA GLU A 4 4.54 -8.02 11.37
C GLU A 4 5.12 -6.88 12.21
N THR A 5 5.39 -5.74 11.58
CA THR A 5 5.97 -4.55 12.23
C THR A 5 4.91 -3.65 12.84
N TYR A 6 3.74 -3.54 12.21
CA TYR A 6 2.67 -2.63 12.61
C TYR A 6 1.42 -3.42 13.02
N GLN A 7 0.86 -3.06 14.18
CA GLN A 7 -0.35 -3.71 14.71
C GLN A 7 -1.59 -3.35 13.89
N ALA A 8 -2.56 -4.26 13.84
CA ALA A 8 -3.87 -4.05 13.20
C ALA A 8 -3.81 -3.62 11.72
N VAL A 9 -2.77 -4.05 10.99
CA VAL A 9 -2.62 -3.79 9.55
C VAL A 9 -3.03 -5.00 8.71
N GLY A 10 -4.08 -4.82 7.91
CA GLY A 10 -4.48 -5.73 6.83
C GLY A 10 -3.68 -5.45 5.57
N VAL A 11 -3.29 -6.50 4.86
CA VAL A 11 -2.57 -6.39 3.58
C VAL A 11 -3.35 -7.16 2.53
N ILE A 12 -3.91 -6.45 1.55
CA ILE A 12 -4.55 -7.09 0.41
C ILE A 12 -3.46 -7.50 -0.59
N ASN A 13 -3.56 -8.71 -1.12
CA ASN A 13 -2.62 -9.19 -2.12
C ASN A 13 -2.85 -8.45 -3.46
N PRO A 14 -1.81 -7.84 -4.08
CA PRO A 14 -1.93 -7.09 -5.32
C PRO A 14 -2.66 -7.80 -6.46
N ARG A 15 -2.61 -9.14 -6.48
CA ARG A 15 -3.22 -9.97 -7.50
C ARG A 15 -4.74 -9.82 -7.63
N PHE A 16 -5.42 -9.24 -6.64
CA PHE A 16 -6.85 -8.98 -6.77
C PHE A 16 -7.16 -8.09 -8.00
N HIS A 17 -6.26 -7.18 -8.36
CA HIS A 17 -6.42 -6.29 -9.50
C HIS A 17 -6.17 -6.98 -10.85
N GLU A 18 -5.48 -8.12 -10.87
CA GLU A 18 -5.16 -8.88 -12.11
C GLU A 18 -6.39 -9.56 -12.74
N PHE A 19 -7.51 -9.64 -12.02
CA PHE A 19 -8.71 -10.35 -12.49
C PHE A 19 -9.73 -9.41 -13.11
N ASP A 20 -10.27 -9.73 -14.29
CA ASP A 20 -11.34 -8.91 -14.88
C ASP A 20 -12.69 -9.05 -14.15
N ALA A 21 -12.99 -10.26 -13.67
CA ALA A 21 -14.27 -10.59 -13.06
C ALA A 21 -14.41 -9.95 -11.65
N PRO A 22 -15.43 -9.11 -11.39
CA PRO A 22 -15.60 -8.42 -10.11
C PRO A 22 -15.66 -9.37 -8.90
N ASP A 23 -16.37 -10.49 -9.03
CA ASP A 23 -16.48 -11.48 -7.95
C ASP A 23 -15.14 -12.13 -7.62
N GLN A 24 -14.27 -12.29 -8.61
CA GLN A 24 -12.94 -12.85 -8.41
C GLN A 24 -12.00 -11.83 -7.73
N LYS A 25 -12.09 -10.55 -8.09
CA LYS A 25 -11.41 -9.47 -7.37
C LYS A 25 -11.82 -9.47 -5.89
N LEU A 26 -13.12 -9.48 -5.62
CA LEU A 26 -13.68 -9.47 -4.26
C LEU A 26 -13.25 -10.68 -3.44
N ARG A 27 -13.40 -11.90 -3.98
CA ARG A 27 -12.97 -13.13 -3.29
C ARG A 27 -11.48 -13.12 -3.01
N THR A 28 -10.67 -12.70 -3.97
CA THR A 28 -9.22 -12.61 -3.79
C THR A 28 -8.89 -11.62 -2.69
N ALA A 29 -9.40 -10.38 -2.77
CA ALA A 29 -9.12 -9.36 -1.77
C ALA A 29 -9.56 -9.77 -0.36
N ARG A 30 -10.77 -10.32 -0.22
CA ARG A 30 -11.29 -10.81 1.08
C ARG A 30 -10.47 -11.98 1.64
N GLY A 31 -9.96 -12.87 0.78
CA GLY A 31 -9.13 -13.99 1.22
C GLY A 31 -7.84 -13.60 1.95
N PHE A 32 -7.39 -12.35 1.81
CA PHE A 32 -6.21 -11.81 2.52
C PHE A 32 -6.57 -10.95 3.74
N LEU A 33 -7.85 -10.79 4.05
CA LEU A 33 -8.37 -10.07 5.21
C LEU A 33 -9.30 -10.98 6.02
N PRO A 34 -8.75 -11.88 6.85
CA PRO A 34 -9.53 -12.72 7.76
C PRO A 34 -10.58 -11.93 8.57
N ASP A 35 -11.83 -12.42 8.59
CA ASP A 35 -12.99 -11.76 9.22
C ASP A 35 -12.89 -11.64 10.75
N ASP A 36 -12.02 -12.42 11.40
CA ASP A 36 -11.81 -12.43 12.85
C ASP A 36 -10.83 -11.35 13.34
N THR A 37 -10.24 -10.59 12.42
CA THR A 37 -9.22 -9.59 12.74
C THR A 37 -9.78 -8.17 12.67
N SER A 38 -9.65 -7.41 13.75
CA SER A 38 -9.96 -5.98 13.75
C SER A 38 -8.81 -5.19 13.13
N TYR A 39 -8.93 -4.84 11.85
CA TYR A 39 -7.98 -3.97 11.17
C TYR A 39 -8.28 -2.49 11.45
N GLU A 40 -7.25 -1.71 11.74
CA GLU A 40 -7.32 -0.25 11.76
C GLU A 40 -6.85 0.35 10.43
N ARG A 41 -5.95 -0.37 9.75
CA ARG A 41 -5.33 0.05 8.49
C ARG A 41 -5.40 -1.09 7.49
N VAL A 42 -5.70 -0.78 6.23
CA VAL A 42 -5.59 -1.75 5.13
C VAL A 42 -4.76 -1.16 4.02
N ILE A 43 -3.74 -1.90 3.58
CA ILE A 43 -2.81 -1.45 2.54
C ILE A 43 -2.80 -2.41 1.36
N SER A 44 -2.48 -1.88 0.19
CA SER A 44 -2.05 -2.68 -0.96
C SER A 44 -1.16 -1.87 -1.88
N VAL A 45 -0.41 -2.58 -2.70
CA VAL A 45 0.11 -2.09 -3.98
C VAL A 45 -0.67 -2.76 -5.10
N ILE A 46 -0.87 -2.09 -6.22
CA ILE A 46 -1.49 -2.67 -7.42
C ILE A 46 -0.67 -2.34 -8.65
N ASN A 47 -0.70 -3.26 -9.62
CA ASN A 47 -0.03 -3.11 -10.89
C ASN A 47 -0.95 -2.38 -11.88
N VAL A 48 -0.65 -1.13 -12.21
CA VAL A 48 -1.40 -0.35 -13.21
C VAL A 48 -0.70 -0.43 -14.57
N GLY A 49 -0.47 -1.66 -15.04
CA GLY A 49 0.26 -1.98 -16.28
C GLY A 49 1.74 -2.29 -16.07
N ASN A 50 2.65 -1.45 -16.56
CA ASN A 50 4.09 -1.61 -16.31
C ASN A 50 4.56 -0.75 -15.11
N HIS A 51 3.63 -0.40 -14.22
CA HIS A 51 3.86 0.53 -13.11
C HIS A 51 3.15 0.04 -11.83
N TRP A 52 3.70 0.40 -10.68
CA TRP A 52 3.13 0.08 -9.36
C TRP A 52 2.62 1.34 -8.69
N ALA A 53 1.39 1.28 -8.20
CA ALA A 53 0.76 2.32 -7.38
C ALA A 53 0.26 1.71 -6.07
N ALA A 54 -0.06 2.54 -5.08
CA ALA A 54 -0.42 2.10 -3.73
C ALA A 54 -1.64 2.81 -3.17
N PHE A 55 -2.27 2.16 -2.20
CA PHE A 55 -3.26 2.81 -1.34
C PHE A 55 -3.14 2.36 0.12
N LEU A 56 -3.61 3.21 1.02
CA LEU A 56 -3.85 2.89 2.43
C LEU A 56 -5.22 3.41 2.85
N VAL A 57 -6.04 2.53 3.40
CA VAL A 57 -7.31 2.86 4.06
C VAL A 57 -7.08 2.97 5.56
N ASP A 58 -7.39 4.15 6.11
CA ASP A 58 -7.61 4.41 7.52
C ASP A 58 -9.07 4.10 7.86
N ILE A 59 -9.31 2.97 8.52
CA ILE A 59 -10.67 2.54 8.84
C ILE A 59 -11.31 3.49 9.87
N PRO A 60 -10.67 3.81 11.02
CA PRO A 60 -11.24 4.72 12.02
C PRO A 60 -11.60 6.11 11.47
N THR A 61 -10.71 6.72 10.68
CA THR A 61 -10.96 8.07 10.15
C THR A 61 -11.69 8.07 8.81
N LYS A 62 -11.94 6.89 8.23
CA LYS A 62 -12.56 6.71 6.91
C LYS A 62 -11.85 7.49 5.81
N ARG A 63 -10.52 7.50 5.85
CA ARG A 63 -9.68 8.16 4.83
C ARG A 63 -8.96 7.12 4.00
N CYS A 64 -8.88 7.33 2.70
CA CYS A 64 -8.06 6.55 1.79
C CYS A 64 -6.97 7.44 1.19
N TYR A 65 -5.72 7.09 1.45
CA TYR A 65 -4.57 7.70 0.83
C TYR A 65 -4.22 6.95 -0.45
N LEU A 66 -4.20 7.65 -1.58
CA LEU A 66 -3.83 7.14 -2.89
C LEU A 66 -2.45 7.64 -3.25
N PHE A 67 -1.60 6.78 -3.82
CA PHE A 67 -0.25 7.16 -4.20
C PHE A 67 0.16 6.51 -5.53
N ASP A 68 0.63 7.35 -6.44
CA ASP A 68 1.27 6.93 -7.68
C ASP A 68 2.68 7.55 -7.70
N PRO A 69 3.75 6.77 -7.76
CA PRO A 69 5.11 7.29 -7.81
C PRO A 69 5.36 8.29 -8.96
N LEU A 70 4.65 8.17 -10.09
CA LEU A 70 4.75 9.12 -11.20
C LEU A 70 3.74 10.28 -11.12
N GLN A 71 2.86 10.28 -10.12
CA GLN A 71 1.81 11.29 -9.92
C GLN A 71 0.89 11.44 -11.14
N LEU A 72 0.62 10.34 -11.86
CA LEU A 72 -0.25 10.34 -13.03
C LEU A 72 -1.72 10.23 -12.62
N ASP A 73 -2.53 11.20 -13.04
CA ASP A 73 -3.99 11.22 -12.78
C ASP A 73 -4.68 9.94 -13.28
N SER A 74 -4.22 9.38 -14.41
CA SER A 74 -4.75 8.12 -14.96
C SER A 74 -4.56 6.95 -14.01
N ASN A 75 -3.38 6.86 -13.38
CA ASN A 75 -3.05 5.78 -12.45
C ASN A 75 -3.82 5.96 -11.14
N ILE A 76 -3.88 7.18 -10.63
CA ILE A 76 -4.67 7.51 -9.43
C ILE A 76 -6.15 7.16 -9.63
N ARG A 77 -6.71 7.42 -10.83
CA ARG A 77 -8.09 7.04 -11.15
C ARG A 77 -8.28 5.53 -11.08
N ILE A 78 -7.37 4.74 -11.65
CA ILE A 78 -7.43 3.27 -11.59
C ILE A 78 -7.38 2.79 -10.13
N VAL A 79 -6.43 3.29 -9.33
CA VAL A 79 -6.33 2.91 -7.90
C VAL A 79 -7.61 3.26 -7.16
N LYS A 80 -8.16 4.46 -7.38
CA LYS A 80 -9.41 4.88 -6.76
C LYS A 80 -10.58 3.97 -7.15
N GLU A 81 -10.70 3.62 -8.42
CA GLU A 81 -11.74 2.72 -8.92
C GLU A 81 -11.64 1.33 -8.27
N GLU A 82 -10.42 0.80 -8.07
CA GLU A 82 -10.23 -0.47 -7.36
C GLU A 82 -10.61 -0.40 -5.88
N VAL A 83 -10.24 0.70 -5.20
CA VAL A 83 -10.64 0.91 -3.81
C VAL A 83 -12.16 0.96 -3.69
N LEU A 84 -12.81 1.78 -4.52
CA LEU A 84 -14.26 1.97 -4.51
C LEU A 84 -15.02 0.68 -4.84
N ASN A 85 -14.59 -0.04 -5.89
CA ASN A 85 -15.34 -1.20 -6.38
C ASN A 85 -15.07 -2.50 -5.62
N VAL A 86 -13.92 -2.61 -4.96
CA VAL A 86 -13.48 -3.84 -4.30
C VAL A 86 -13.25 -3.61 -2.82
N VAL A 87 -12.31 -2.72 -2.47
CA VAL A 87 -11.80 -2.59 -1.09
C VAL A 87 -12.89 -2.10 -0.15
N GLU A 88 -13.64 -1.06 -0.52
CA GLU A 88 -14.76 -0.56 0.29
C GLU A 88 -15.79 -1.66 0.59
N LYS A 89 -16.12 -2.48 -0.41
CA LYS A 89 -17.07 -3.59 -0.25
C LYS A 89 -16.52 -4.69 0.65
N VAL A 90 -15.23 -4.99 0.56
CA VAL A 90 -14.57 -5.95 1.45
C VAL A 90 -14.58 -5.46 2.89
N LEU A 91 -14.42 -4.15 3.11
CA LEU A 91 -14.41 -3.54 4.45
C LEU A 91 -15.79 -3.14 4.98
N GLY A 92 -16.85 -3.26 4.18
CA GLY A 92 -18.19 -2.77 4.55
C GLY A 92 -18.27 -1.23 4.65
N LEU A 93 -17.42 -0.52 3.91
CA LEU A 93 -17.27 0.94 3.92
C LEU A 93 -17.76 1.62 2.63
N THR A 94 -18.64 0.97 1.88
CA THR A 94 -19.19 1.48 0.60
C THR A 94 -19.66 2.93 0.72
N ASP A 95 -19.11 3.81 -0.11
CA ASP A 95 -19.38 5.24 -0.21
C ASP A 95 -19.06 6.04 1.06
N GLN A 96 -18.24 5.50 1.96
CA GLN A 96 -17.89 6.15 3.23
C GLN A 96 -16.48 6.76 3.26
N LEU A 97 -15.61 6.42 2.30
CA LEU A 97 -14.22 6.87 2.32
C LEU A 97 -14.03 8.26 1.72
N GLN A 98 -13.22 9.08 2.39
CA GLN A 98 -12.67 10.32 1.85
C GLN A 98 -11.31 10.03 1.20
N TYR A 99 -11.16 10.42 -0.06
CA TYR A 99 -9.95 10.13 -0.84
C TYR A 99 -8.98 11.30 -0.81
N GLU A 100 -7.71 11.01 -0.58
CA GLU A 100 -6.63 11.98 -0.58
C GLU A 100 -5.44 11.45 -1.38
N VAL A 101 -4.96 12.25 -2.33
CA VAL A 101 -3.79 11.88 -3.15
C VAL A 101 -2.53 12.37 -2.44
N LEU A 102 -1.59 11.46 -2.22
CA LEU A 102 -0.28 11.81 -1.69
C LEU A 102 0.62 12.43 -2.76
N ALA A 103 0.80 13.74 -2.64
CA ALA A 103 1.81 14.50 -3.36
C ALA A 103 3.09 14.68 -2.50
N GLY A 104 4.13 15.25 -3.09
CA GLY A 104 5.39 15.55 -2.37
C GLY A 104 6.45 14.44 -2.45
N CYS A 105 6.19 13.38 -3.21
CA CYS A 105 7.18 12.39 -3.62
C CYS A 105 6.89 11.96 -5.07
N THR A 106 7.83 12.24 -5.97
CA THR A 106 7.76 11.85 -7.40
C THR A 106 9.02 11.09 -7.78
N GLN A 107 8.84 9.87 -8.25
CA GLN A 107 9.92 9.03 -8.74
C GLN A 107 10.73 9.74 -9.83
N ARG A 108 12.06 9.62 -9.76
CA ARG A 108 13.02 10.28 -10.67
C ARG A 108 13.70 9.32 -11.66
N ASP A 109 13.29 8.06 -11.67
CA ASP A 109 13.84 7.01 -12.53
C ASP A 109 12.72 6.19 -13.21
N GLY A 110 13.06 5.19 -14.01
CA GLY A 110 12.10 4.32 -14.71
C GLY A 110 11.74 3.00 -14.01
N HIS A 111 12.23 2.72 -12.80
CA HIS A 111 12.23 1.35 -12.26
C HIS A 111 12.05 1.22 -10.73
N SER A 112 11.88 2.33 -10.01
CA SER A 112 11.73 2.33 -8.55
C SER A 112 10.28 2.43 -8.06
N CYS A 113 9.27 2.27 -8.92
CA CYS A 113 7.86 2.48 -8.55
C CYS A 113 7.39 1.60 -7.39
N GLY A 114 7.73 0.31 -7.45
CA GLY A 114 7.44 -0.62 -6.36
C GLY A 114 8.15 -0.25 -5.05
N LEU A 115 9.40 0.23 -5.13
CA LEU A 115 10.14 0.68 -3.95
C LEU A 115 9.47 1.90 -3.31
N TRP A 116 9.11 2.91 -4.10
CA TRP A 116 8.46 4.11 -3.58
C TRP A 116 7.09 3.80 -2.97
N CYS A 117 6.32 2.87 -3.56
CA CYS A 117 5.10 2.38 -2.93
C CYS A 117 5.35 1.82 -1.53
N LEU A 118 6.38 0.97 -1.36
CA LEU A 118 6.71 0.39 -0.05
C LEU A 118 7.17 1.44 0.97
N VAL A 119 8.02 2.39 0.53
CA VAL A 119 8.50 3.49 1.39
C VAL A 119 7.33 4.35 1.86
N VAL A 120 6.46 4.80 0.95
CA VAL A 120 5.32 5.66 1.28
C VAL A 120 4.32 4.95 2.20
N LEU A 121 4.03 3.67 1.94
CA LEU A 121 3.17 2.88 2.84
C LEU A 121 3.78 2.75 4.24
N GLU A 122 5.09 2.50 4.36
CA GLU A 122 5.78 2.43 5.65
C GLU A 122 5.71 3.78 6.39
N LEU A 123 5.90 4.91 5.70
CA LEU A 123 5.78 6.24 6.28
C LEU A 123 4.35 6.53 6.78
N LEU A 124 3.33 6.21 5.99
CA LEU A 124 1.93 6.38 6.39
C LEU A 124 1.56 5.54 7.61
N LEU A 125 2.02 4.28 7.65
CA LEU A 125 1.84 3.37 8.78
C LEU A 125 2.56 3.87 10.03
N PHE A 126 3.73 4.49 9.86
CA PHE A 126 4.48 5.10 10.96
C PHE A 126 3.80 6.35 11.52
N GLY A 127 2.91 7.00 10.76
CA GLY A 127 2.13 8.15 11.21
C GLY A 127 2.28 9.38 10.34
N ALA A 128 3.03 9.33 9.24
CA ALA A 128 3.10 10.41 8.28
C ALA A 128 1.71 10.73 7.74
N ARG A 129 1.41 12.02 7.60
CA ARG A 129 0.17 12.54 7.02
C ARG A 129 0.52 13.64 6.02
N PRO A 130 -0.37 14.01 5.10
CA PRO A 130 -0.10 15.09 4.15
C PRO A 130 0.27 16.42 4.82
N SER A 131 -0.35 16.73 5.95
CA SER A 131 -0.06 17.92 6.75
C SER A 131 1.31 17.91 7.44
N SER A 132 1.92 16.73 7.64
CA SER A 132 3.22 16.55 8.29
C SER A 132 4.26 15.90 7.38
N TRP A 133 4.01 15.86 6.06
CA TRP A 133 4.81 15.06 5.13
C TRP A 133 6.30 15.39 5.18
N ASN A 134 6.62 16.68 5.27
CA ASN A 134 8.00 17.19 5.30
C ASN A 134 8.77 16.83 6.59
N ASP A 135 8.09 16.38 7.65
CA ASP A 135 8.75 15.89 8.86
C ASP A 135 9.30 14.46 8.68
N TYR A 136 8.78 13.72 7.69
CA TYR A 136 9.11 12.31 7.44
C TYR A 136 9.84 12.11 6.11
N TRP A 137 9.52 12.92 5.10
CA TRP A 137 10.08 12.82 3.76
C TRP A 137 11.21 13.84 3.55
N SER A 138 12.29 13.38 2.91
CA SER A 138 13.36 14.23 2.39
C SER A 138 13.76 13.74 1.01
N ASP A 139 14.02 14.66 0.09
CA ASP A 139 14.53 14.33 -1.24
C ASP A 139 15.91 13.66 -1.22
N THR A 140 16.64 13.73 -0.11
CA THR A 140 17.88 12.94 0.07
C THR A 140 17.61 11.42 0.05
N LEU A 141 16.35 10.98 0.17
CA LEU A 141 15.98 9.58 0.00
C LEU A 141 16.24 9.06 -1.41
N TYR A 142 16.20 9.93 -2.44
CA TYR A 142 16.53 9.54 -3.81
C TYR A 142 18.01 9.14 -3.95
N ASP A 143 18.90 9.69 -3.11
CA ASP A 143 20.33 9.38 -3.15
C ASP A 143 20.66 8.02 -2.53
N VAL A 144 19.73 7.43 -1.79
CA VAL A 144 19.92 6.16 -1.04
C VAL A 144 19.01 5.03 -1.52
N VAL A 145 18.52 5.09 -2.76
CA VAL A 145 17.66 4.04 -3.36
C VAL A 145 18.26 2.64 -3.24
N GLY A 146 19.58 2.50 -3.48
CA GLY A 146 20.28 1.22 -3.34
C GLY A 146 20.21 0.67 -1.92
N TYR A 147 20.38 1.54 -0.91
CA TYR A 147 20.25 1.16 0.49
C TYR A 147 18.81 0.78 0.85
N LEU A 148 17.81 1.54 0.37
CA LEU A 148 16.40 1.23 0.62
C LEU A 148 16.01 -0.15 0.07
N ARG A 149 16.49 -0.51 -1.14
CA ARG A 149 16.30 -1.86 -1.71
C ARG A 149 16.88 -2.95 -0.79
N LEU A 150 18.12 -2.74 -0.33
CA LEU A 150 18.77 -3.68 0.61
C LEU A 150 18.04 -3.76 1.94
N ARG A 151 17.52 -2.65 2.46
CA ARG A 151 16.71 -2.62 3.70
C ARG A 151 15.46 -3.48 3.56
N PHE A 152 14.69 -3.32 2.48
CA PHE A 152 13.49 -4.14 2.27
C PHE A 152 13.84 -5.61 2.04
N LEU A 153 14.91 -5.91 1.28
CA LEU A 153 15.40 -7.27 1.10
C LEU A 153 15.80 -7.90 2.45
N ARG A 154 16.53 -7.17 3.30
CA ARG A 154 16.95 -7.65 4.61
C ARG A 154 15.76 -8.00 5.49
N LYS A 155 14.75 -7.12 5.54
CA LYS A 155 13.51 -7.37 6.28
C LYS A 155 12.78 -8.64 5.79
N VAL A 156 12.86 -8.99 4.50
CA VAL A 156 12.31 -10.25 3.99
C VAL A 156 13.14 -11.46 4.45
N ILE A 157 14.47 -11.36 4.43
CA ILE A 157 15.36 -12.42 4.91
C ILE A 157 15.11 -12.72 6.40
N ASP A 158 14.98 -11.67 7.22
CA ASP A 158 14.73 -11.84 8.65
C ASP A 158 13.39 -12.58 8.88
N LEU A 159 12.34 -12.27 8.10
CA LEU A 159 11.07 -13.01 8.16
C LEU A 159 11.22 -14.48 7.77
N GLN A 160 11.98 -14.79 6.72
CA GLN A 160 12.23 -16.18 6.33
C GLN A 160 12.91 -16.97 7.46
N SER A 161 13.86 -16.35 8.17
CA SER A 161 14.53 -17.00 9.29
C SER A 161 13.58 -17.37 10.44
N HIS A 162 12.48 -16.64 10.63
CA HIS A 162 11.44 -16.98 11.59
C HIS A 162 10.60 -18.21 11.19
N PHE A 163 10.52 -18.54 9.90
CA PHE A 163 9.80 -19.73 9.42
C PHE A 163 10.69 -20.98 9.36
N THR A 164 12.02 -20.82 9.32
CA THR A 164 12.97 -21.94 9.19
C THR A 164 13.47 -22.50 10.54
N VAL A 165 13.06 -21.95 11.68
CA VAL A 165 13.49 -22.41 13.03
C VAL A 165 12.41 -23.25 13.74
N ALA A 166 11.36 -23.65 13.03
CA ALA A 166 10.40 -24.64 13.51
C ALA A 166 10.79 -26.04 13.00
N GLU A 167 11.79 -26.66 13.64
CA GLU A 167 12.01 -28.12 13.64
C GLU A 167 11.80 -28.67 15.04
#